data_AF-A0A9P3FLP5-F1
#
_entry.id   AF-A0A9P3FLP5-F1
#
_cell.length_a   1.000
_cell.length_b   1.000
_cell.length_c   1.000
_cell.angle_alpha   90.00
_cell.angle_beta   90.00
_cell.angle_gamma   90.00
#
_symmetry.space_group_name_H-M   'P 1'
#
loop_
_entity.id
_entity.type
_entity.pdbx_description
1 polymer ?
#
loop_
_entity_poly.entity_id
_entity_poly.type
_entity_poly.pdbx_seq_one_letter_code
_entity_poly.pdbx_strand_id
1 'polypeptide(L)'
;MFSSYGWIVVGVLLHSYAMAALMRPDLTILWRSATGLVHPYRAPLNFCDKSYMVPKEYHVQLRPECSLEEHWRRMGLDTANIVNITPQNPWFPTAYHAQGIDDSVLDAIRADIMVDMVKCHREWSASDGETRELVDTPWDELGRYDEL
;
A
#
# COMPACT_ATOMS: atom_id res chain seq x y z
N MET A 1 -37.62 -1.92 -51.85
CA MET A 1 -37.86 -2.27 -50.44
C MET A 1 -36.54 -2.73 -49.83
N PHE A 2 -35.81 -1.83 -49.16
CA PHE A 2 -34.58 -2.18 -48.44
C PHE A 2 -34.79 -1.94 -46.94
N SER A 3 -34.43 -2.97 -46.17
CA SER A 3 -34.69 -3.14 -44.75
C SER A 3 -33.79 -2.24 -43.89
N SER A 4 -34.42 -1.42 -43.05
CA SER A 4 -33.80 -0.37 -42.24
C SER A 4 -33.32 -0.82 -40.85
N TYR A 5 -33.24 -2.14 -40.58
CA TYR A 5 -32.95 -2.67 -39.24
C TYR A 5 -31.47 -2.95 -38.93
N GLY A 6 -30.54 -2.72 -39.87
CA GLY A 6 -29.12 -3.07 -39.71
C GLY A 6 -28.27 -2.10 -38.87
N TRP A 7 -28.73 -0.87 -38.62
CA TRP A 7 -27.88 0.18 -38.06
C TRP A 7 -27.97 0.34 -36.54
N ILE A 8 -28.96 -0.29 -35.87
CA ILE A 8 -29.18 -0.09 -34.43
C ILE A 8 -28.24 -0.99 -33.59
N VAL A 9 -27.83 -2.15 -34.09
CA VAL A 9 -27.03 -3.11 -33.31
C VAL A 9 -25.55 -2.68 -33.19
N VAL A 10 -25.02 -1.94 -34.17
CA VAL A 10 -23.61 -1.50 -34.15
C VAL A 10 -23.39 -0.33 -33.18
N GLY A 11 -24.40 0.52 -32.96
CA GLY A 11 -24.28 1.68 -32.08
C GLY A 11 -24.18 1.35 -30.58
N VAL A 12 -24.78 0.24 -30.14
CA VAL A 12 -24.81 -0.14 -28.71
C VAL A 12 -23.49 -0.77 -28.26
N LEU A 13 -22.82 -1.55 -29.12
CA LEU A 13 -21.54 -2.17 -28.79
C LEU A 13 -20.38 -1.17 -28.66
N LEU A 14 -20.42 -0.03 -29.36
CA LEU A 14 -19.40 1.01 -29.25
C LEU A 14 -19.52 1.86 -27.97
N HIS A 15 -20.72 1.98 -27.38
CA HIS A 15 -20.89 2.71 -26.11
C HIS A 15 -20.34 1.95 -24.90
N SER A 16 -20.36 0.62 -24.92
CA SER A 16 -19.86 -0.20 -23.80
C SER A 16 -18.32 -0.19 -23.70
N TYR A 17 -17.61 -0.10 -24.82
CA TYR A 17 -16.14 -0.05 -24.83
C TYR A 17 -15.57 1.30 -24.35
N ALA A 18 -16.28 2.41 -24.61
CA ALA A 18 -15.81 3.74 -24.20
C ALA A 18 -15.82 3.94 -22.67
N MET A 19 -16.80 3.36 -21.96
CA MET A 19 -16.89 3.48 -20.50
C MET A 19 -15.92 2.54 -19.77
N ALA A 20 -15.60 1.36 -20.35
CA ALA A 20 -14.61 0.46 -19.78
C ALA A 20 -13.17 1.02 -19.83
N ALA A 21 -12.87 1.91 -20.77
CA ALA A 21 -11.58 2.60 -20.84
C ALA A 21 -11.42 3.72 -19.79
N LEU A 22 -12.53 4.26 -19.27
CA LEU A 22 -12.52 5.35 -18.28
C LEU A 22 -12.43 4.85 -16.82
N MET A 23 -12.64 3.56 -16.56
CA MET A 23 -12.54 2.95 -15.23
C MET A 23 -11.28 2.08 -15.06
N ARG A 24 -10.21 2.34 -15.82
CA ARG A 24 -8.89 1.77 -15.52
C ARG A 24 -8.09 2.78 -14.69
N PRO A 25 -7.84 2.53 -13.39
CA PRO A 25 -7.02 3.42 -12.55
C PRO A 25 -5.58 3.58 -13.06
N ASP A 26 -5.11 2.71 -13.96
CA ASP A 26 -3.80 2.80 -14.59
C ASP A 26 -3.60 4.03 -15.49
N LEU A 27 -4.65 4.52 -16.15
CA LEU A 27 -4.49 5.60 -17.14
C LEU A 27 -4.49 7.00 -16.53
N THR A 28 -5.08 7.21 -15.36
CA THR A 28 -5.04 8.51 -14.66
C THR A 28 -3.65 8.85 -14.12
N ILE A 29 -2.77 7.86 -13.97
CA ILE A 29 -1.36 8.06 -13.57
C ILE A 29 -0.53 8.56 -14.76
N LEU A 30 -0.85 8.15 -15.99
CA LEU A 30 -0.08 8.50 -17.20
C LEU A 30 -0.30 9.93 -17.70
N TRP A 31 -1.50 10.51 -17.58
CA TRP A 31 -1.76 11.88 -18.07
C TRP A 31 -1.15 13.00 -17.21
N ARG A 32 -0.64 12.68 -16.01
CA ARG A 32 -0.06 13.67 -15.10
C ARG A 32 1.41 14.02 -15.39
N SER A 33 2.08 13.26 -16.25
CA SER A 33 3.53 13.43 -16.51
C SER A 33 3.86 14.52 -17.55
N ALA A 34 2.90 14.94 -18.38
CA ALA A 34 3.17 15.79 -19.55
C ALA A 34 3.44 17.29 -19.24
N THR A 35 3.18 17.76 -18.02
CA THR A 35 3.30 19.21 -17.70
C THR A 35 4.54 19.59 -16.88
N GLY A 36 5.38 18.64 -16.47
CA GLY A 36 6.56 18.92 -15.63
C GLY A 36 6.23 19.55 -14.25
N LEU A 37 4.94 19.68 -13.91
CA LEU A 37 4.43 20.32 -12.69
C LEU A 37 4.09 19.31 -11.59
N VAL A 38 4.05 18.02 -11.94
CA VAL A 38 3.73 16.96 -10.98
C VAL A 38 5.04 16.41 -10.44
N HIS A 39 5.28 16.68 -9.16
CA HIS A 39 6.42 16.09 -8.46
C HIS A 39 6.31 14.57 -8.54
N PRO A 40 7.45 13.85 -8.72
CA PRO A 40 7.47 12.40 -8.63
C PRO A 40 6.75 11.98 -7.34
N TYR A 41 5.93 10.93 -7.44
CA TYR A 41 5.23 10.40 -6.29
C TYR A 41 6.22 10.11 -5.17
N ARG A 42 5.85 10.50 -3.94
CA ARG A 42 6.62 10.20 -2.74
C ARG A 42 5.69 9.96 -1.56
N ALA A 43 5.77 8.76 -0.97
CA ALA A 43 5.00 8.41 0.20
C ALA A 43 5.32 9.34 1.39
N PRO A 44 4.29 9.74 2.16
CA PRO A 44 4.48 10.59 3.33
C PRO A 44 5.26 9.86 4.44
N LEU A 45 6.08 10.62 5.16
CA LEU A 45 6.71 10.19 6.41
C LEU A 45 5.84 10.65 7.58
N ASN A 46 5.41 9.70 8.41
CA ASN A 46 4.59 9.98 9.58
C ASN A 46 5.39 9.74 10.87
N PHE A 47 5.17 10.62 11.86
CA PHE A 47 5.71 10.52 13.22
C PHE A 47 7.24 10.65 13.36
N CYS A 48 7.97 11.02 12.31
CA CYS A 48 9.44 11.11 12.35
C CYS A 48 9.98 12.35 13.09
N ASP A 49 9.12 13.28 13.51
CA ASP A 49 9.47 14.49 14.26
C ASP A 49 9.56 14.26 15.78
N LYS A 50 9.29 13.04 16.25
CA LYS A 50 9.21 12.73 17.68
C LYS A 50 10.55 12.22 18.22
N SER A 51 10.90 12.64 19.43
CA SER A 51 12.18 12.29 20.09
C SER A 51 12.29 10.82 20.50
N TYR A 52 11.17 10.09 20.58
CA TYR A 52 11.11 8.68 20.96
C TYR A 52 11.12 7.72 19.75
N MET A 53 11.46 8.23 18.57
CA MET A 53 11.57 7.41 17.37
C MET A 53 12.94 6.72 17.32
N VAL A 54 12.94 5.45 16.92
CA VAL A 54 14.15 4.68 16.68
C VAL A 54 14.72 5.08 15.31
N PRO A 55 15.95 5.61 15.24
CA PRO A 55 16.57 5.97 13.97
C PRO A 55 16.71 4.77 13.03
N LYS A 56 16.51 4.99 11.72
CA LYS A 56 16.67 3.97 10.67
C LYS A 56 15.73 2.77 10.77
N GLU A 57 14.65 2.92 11.54
CA GLU A 57 13.60 1.92 11.65
C GLU A 57 12.25 2.48 11.22
N TYR A 58 11.58 1.75 10.33
CA TYR A 58 10.37 2.23 9.67
C TYR A 58 9.32 1.13 9.56
N HIS A 59 8.06 1.50 9.74
CA HIS A 59 6.92 0.67 9.39
C HIS A 59 6.36 1.14 8.05
N VAL A 60 6.46 0.28 7.04
CA VAL A 60 6.04 0.57 5.67
C VAL A 60 4.70 -0.07 5.43
N GLN A 61 3.73 0.72 4.96
CA GLN A 61 2.39 0.28 4.65
C GLN A 61 2.18 0.32 3.14
N LEU A 62 1.81 -0.81 2.56
CA LEU A 62 1.47 -0.91 1.14
C LEU A 62 0.02 -0.49 0.92
N ARG A 63 -0.32 -0.18 -0.33
CA ARG A 63 -1.71 0.04 -0.73
C ARG A 63 -2.52 -1.26 -0.61
N PRO A 64 -3.84 -1.19 -0.37
CA PRO A 64 -4.70 -2.38 -0.18
C PRO A 64 -4.75 -3.37 -1.35
N GLU A 65 -4.26 -3.02 -2.53
CA GLU A 65 -4.27 -3.89 -3.72
C GLU A 65 -2.87 -4.38 -4.10
N CYS A 66 -1.86 -3.99 -3.32
CA CYS A 66 -0.46 -4.25 -3.63
C CYS A 66 0.06 -5.43 -2.81
N SER A 67 0.72 -6.37 -3.49
CA SER A 67 1.39 -7.49 -2.83
C SER A 67 2.81 -7.10 -2.42
N LEU A 68 3.27 -7.72 -1.33
CA LEU A 68 4.64 -7.54 -0.83
C LEU A 68 5.69 -8.08 -1.81
N GLU A 69 5.40 -9.22 -2.44
CA GLU A 69 6.29 -9.85 -3.43
C GLU A 69 6.53 -8.94 -4.63
N GLU A 70 5.48 -8.33 -5.18
CA GLU A 70 5.59 -7.43 -6.32
C GLU A 70 6.35 -6.15 -5.98
N HIS A 71 6.10 -5.58 -4.80
CA HIS A 71 6.84 -4.43 -4.25
C HIS A 71 8.35 -4.72 -4.17
N TRP A 72 8.73 -5.87 -3.59
CA TRP A 72 10.14 -6.25 -3.48
C TRP A 72 10.81 -6.51 -4.83
N ARG A 73 10.11 -7.22 -5.73
CA ARG A 73 10.59 -7.46 -7.09
C ARG A 73 10.88 -6.15 -7.82
N ARG A 74 10.05 -5.13 -7.61
CA ARG A 74 10.18 -3.81 -8.26
C ARG A 74 11.34 -3.00 -7.71
N MET A 75 11.53 -3.01 -6.39
CA MET A 75 12.63 -2.25 -5.80
C MET A 75 14.00 -2.91 -5.98
N GLY A 76 14.04 -4.22 -6.24
CA GLY A 76 15.30 -4.96 -6.31
C GLY A 76 16.07 -4.94 -4.98
N LEU A 77 15.38 -4.76 -3.85
CA LEU A 77 15.98 -4.74 -2.53
C LEU A 77 16.21 -6.17 -2.03
N ASP A 78 17.34 -6.34 -1.35
CA ASP A 78 17.60 -7.53 -0.56
C ASP A 78 16.73 -7.50 0.70
N THR A 79 15.98 -8.57 0.96
CA THR A 79 14.98 -8.66 2.05
C THR A 79 15.62 -8.78 3.43
N ALA A 80 16.96 -8.81 3.53
CA ALA A 80 17.70 -9.01 4.77
C ALA A 80 17.37 -8.01 5.91
N ASN A 81 16.93 -6.80 5.55
CA ASN A 81 16.60 -5.72 6.49
C ASN A 81 15.10 -5.63 6.82
N ILE A 82 14.30 -6.58 6.34
CA ILE A 82 12.85 -6.59 6.51
C ILE A 82 12.47 -7.65 7.55
N VAL A 83 11.75 -7.21 8.58
CA VAL A 83 11.27 -8.04 9.68
C VAL A 83 9.77 -7.81 9.89
N ASN A 84 9.11 -8.70 10.62
CA ASN A 84 7.72 -8.55 11.08
C ASN A 84 6.73 -8.12 9.99
N ILE A 85 6.45 -9.03 9.07
CA ILE A 85 5.46 -8.83 8.01
C ILE A 85 4.05 -8.98 8.61
N THR A 86 3.24 -7.95 8.45
CA THR A 86 1.81 -7.99 8.75
C THR A 86 1.06 -8.22 7.44
N PRO A 87 0.47 -9.41 7.22
CA PRO A 87 -0.29 -9.69 6.02
C PRO A 87 -1.55 -8.82 5.97
N GLN A 88 -2.02 -8.54 4.76
CA GLN A 88 -3.29 -7.86 4.56
C GLN A 88 -4.45 -8.62 5.21
N ASN A 89 -5.37 -7.85 5.80
CA ASN A 89 -6.67 -8.32 6.26
C ASN A 89 -7.75 -7.28 5.88
N PRO A 90 -9.05 -7.56 6.10
CA PRO A 90 -10.13 -6.65 5.71
C PRO A 90 -10.06 -5.24 6.32
N TRP A 91 -9.32 -5.06 7.42
CA TRP A 91 -9.22 -3.79 8.14
C TRP A 91 -7.88 -3.08 7.95
N PHE A 92 -6.83 -3.82 7.61
CA PHE A 92 -5.46 -3.31 7.53
C PHE A 92 -4.77 -3.81 6.25
N PRO A 93 -4.16 -2.92 5.47
CA PRO A 93 -3.37 -3.34 4.32
C PRO A 93 -2.06 -4.00 4.75
N THR A 94 -1.41 -4.68 3.80
CA THR A 94 -0.10 -5.29 4.01
C THR A 94 0.90 -4.25 4.53
N ALA A 95 1.64 -4.61 5.57
CA ALA A 95 2.70 -3.77 6.11
C ALA A 95 3.91 -4.60 6.53
N TYR A 96 5.08 -3.97 6.59
CA TYR A 96 6.30 -4.61 7.06
C TYR A 96 7.14 -3.64 7.88
N HIS A 97 7.96 -4.18 8.78
CA HIS A 97 8.94 -3.42 9.54
C HIS A 97 10.31 -3.54 8.87
N ALA A 98 10.99 -2.42 8.78
CA ALA A 98 12.24 -2.29 8.06
C ALA A 98 13.28 -1.70 9.03
N GLN A 99 14.41 -2.38 9.19
CA GLN A 99 15.43 -2.04 10.18
C GLN A 99 16.78 -1.77 9.52
N GLY A 100 17.55 -0.84 10.09
CA GLY A 100 18.89 -0.51 9.60
C GLY A 100 18.89 0.07 8.18
N ILE A 101 17.80 0.70 7.76
CA ILE A 101 17.64 1.26 6.42
C ILE A 101 18.36 2.61 6.33
N ASP A 102 19.17 2.79 5.28
CA ASP A 102 19.78 4.08 4.97
C ASP A 102 18.84 5.02 4.21
N ASP A 103 19.20 6.30 4.14
CA ASP A 103 18.36 7.34 3.52
C ASP A 103 18.10 7.09 2.03
N SER A 104 19.02 6.42 1.33
CA SER A 104 18.88 6.13 -0.11
C SER A 104 17.83 5.03 -0.34
N VAL A 105 17.85 3.99 0.49
CA VAL A 105 16.87 2.91 0.46
C VAL A 105 15.51 3.41 0.94
N LEU A 106 15.48 4.25 1.98
CA LEU A 106 14.25 4.92 2.42
C LEU A 106 13.62 5.74 1.30
N ASP A 107 14.44 6.49 0.54
CA ASP A 107 13.96 7.29 -0.57
C ASP A 107 13.44 6.44 -1.73
N ALA A 108 14.08 5.30 -2.01
CA ALA A 108 13.59 4.32 -2.97
C ALA A 108 12.23 3.74 -2.56
N ILE A 109 12.08 3.31 -1.29
CA ILE A 109 10.82 2.82 -0.73
C ILE A 109 9.72 3.88 -0.88
N ARG A 110 10.02 5.14 -0.53
CA ARG A 110 9.04 6.23 -0.61
C ARG A 110 8.68 6.58 -2.05
N ALA A 111 9.56 6.38 -3.00
CA ALA A 111 9.28 6.63 -4.41
C ALA A 111 8.42 5.53 -5.05
N ASP A 112 8.29 4.36 -4.42
CA ASP A 112 7.45 3.28 -4.93
C ASP A 112 5.98 3.62 -4.78
N ILE A 113 5.25 3.60 -5.90
CA ILE A 113 3.82 3.90 -5.97
C ILE A 113 2.96 2.88 -5.21
N MET A 114 3.52 1.70 -4.92
CA MET A 114 2.86 0.64 -4.15
C MET A 114 2.82 0.94 -2.65
N VAL A 115 3.71 1.81 -2.17
CA VAL A 115 3.72 2.26 -0.78
C VAL A 115 2.64 3.33 -0.62
N ASP A 116 1.85 3.23 0.46
CA ASP A 116 0.85 4.23 0.82
C ASP A 116 1.42 5.24 1.82
N MET A 117 2.15 4.74 2.83
CA MET A 117 2.82 5.57 3.83
C MET A 117 3.99 4.86 4.49
N VAL A 118 4.90 5.65 5.05
CA VAL A 118 6.01 5.18 5.88
C VAL A 118 5.94 5.86 7.25
N LYS A 119 5.95 5.07 8.32
CA LYS A 119 5.91 5.56 9.70
C LYS A 119 7.27 5.32 10.35
N CYS A 120 7.81 6.29 11.08
CA CYS A 120 8.98 6.03 11.92
C CYS A 120 8.61 5.06 13.06
N HIS A 121 9.51 4.13 13.37
CA HIS A 121 9.29 3.18 14.45
C HIS A 121 9.47 3.88 15.80
N ARG A 122 8.55 3.65 16.73
CA ARG A 122 8.69 4.11 18.12
C ARG A 122 9.25 2.98 18.96
N GLU A 123 10.21 3.28 19.82
CA GLU A 123 10.61 2.32 20.84
C GLU A 123 9.44 2.17 21.81
N TRP A 124 8.91 0.96 21.97
CA TRP A 124 7.92 0.72 23.02
C TRP A 124 8.68 0.67 24.35
N SER A 125 8.94 1.83 24.93
CA SER A 125 9.44 1.89 26.30
C SER A 125 8.33 1.38 27.22
N ALA A 126 8.51 0.21 27.82
CA ALA A 126 7.63 -0.36 28.84
C ALA A 126 7.60 0.46 30.16
N SER A 127 7.90 1.75 30.09
CA SER A 127 8.10 2.66 31.23
C SER A 127 6.89 3.52 31.56
N ASP A 128 5.81 3.45 30.79
CA ASP A 128 4.50 3.82 31.33
C ASP A 128 4.07 2.60 32.15
N GLY A 129 4.15 2.69 33.47
CA GLY A 129 3.90 1.62 34.44
C GLY A 129 2.45 1.10 34.48
N GLU A 130 1.82 0.98 33.32
CA GLU A 130 0.63 0.19 33.10
C GLU A 130 1.09 -1.11 32.43
N THR A 131 1.47 -2.08 33.25
CA THR A 131 1.44 -3.50 32.91
C THR A 131 0.01 -3.82 32.48
N ARG A 132 -0.33 -3.55 31.21
CA ARG A 132 -1.24 -4.44 30.52
C ARG A 132 -0.46 -5.73 30.38
N GLU A 133 -0.69 -6.62 31.34
CA GLU A 133 -0.57 -8.06 31.15
C GLU A 133 -1.15 -8.33 29.77
N LEU A 134 -0.28 -8.45 28.77
CA LEU A 134 -0.63 -9.07 27.50
C LEU A 134 -0.88 -10.52 27.91
N VAL A 135 -2.11 -10.79 28.32
CA VAL A 135 -2.63 -12.14 28.45
C VAL A 135 -2.34 -12.73 27.09
N ASP A 136 -1.38 -13.66 27.05
CA ASP A 136 -1.13 -14.59 25.96
C ASP A 136 -2.46 -15.28 25.69
N THR A 137 -3.33 -14.61 24.94
CA THR A 137 -4.60 -15.16 24.51
C THR A 137 -4.19 -16.00 23.30
N PRO A 138 -4.18 -17.34 23.42
CA PRO A 138 -3.80 -18.19 22.32
C PRO A 138 -4.67 -17.81 21.12
N TRP A 139 -4.06 -17.74 19.92
CA TRP A 139 -4.77 -17.42 18.67
C TRP A 139 -5.98 -18.35 18.43
N ASP A 140 -6.02 -19.48 19.12
CA ASP A 140 -7.04 -20.50 19.13
C ASP A 140 -8.38 -20.05 19.77
N GLU A 141 -8.39 -18.96 20.57
CA GLU A 141 -9.59 -18.44 21.24
C GLU A 141 -10.25 -17.25 20.53
N LEU A 142 -9.62 -16.67 19.50
CA LEU A 142 -10.26 -15.68 18.64
C LEU A 142 -11.15 -16.40 17.62
N GLY A 143 -12.34 -16.77 18.10
CA GLY A 143 -13.32 -17.59 17.42
C GLY A 143 -13.48 -17.33 15.93
N ARG A 144 -13.57 -18.43 15.21
CA ARG A 144 -14.26 -18.65 13.92
C ARG A 144 -15.39 -17.62 13.71
N TYR A 145 -15.09 -16.49 13.07
CA TYR A 145 -16.06 -15.47 12.64
C TYR A 145 -16.54 -15.76 11.20
N ASP A 146 -16.88 -17.02 10.94
CA ASP A 146 -17.69 -17.40 9.79
C ASP A 146 -19.14 -17.45 10.29
N GLU A 147 -19.89 -16.35 10.18
CA GLU A 147 -21.36 -16.22 10.19
C GLU A 147 -21.79 -14.85 10.75
N LEU A 148 -21.59 -13.78 9.97
CA LEU A 148 -22.47 -12.60 9.93
C LEU A 148 -22.48 -12.01 8.51
#